data_AF-A0A6I9NMB2-F1
#
_entry.id   AF-A0A6I9NMB2-F1
#
_cell.length_a   1.000
_cell.length_b   1.000
_cell.length_c   1.000
_cell.angle_alpha   90.00
_cell.angle_beta   90.00
_cell.angle_gamma   90.00
#
_symmetry.space_group_name_H-M   'P 1'
#
loop_
_entity.id
_entity.type
_entity.pdbx_description
1 polymer ?
#
loop_
_entity_poly.entity_id
_entity_poly.type
_entity_poly.pdbx_seq_one_letter_code
_entity_poly.pdbx_strand_id
1 'polypeptide(L)'
;MSIQQALFFNFMSACCCYLGMGFGILAGNSFSPNWIFALAGGMFLYIALADMFPEMNEVSREEEDAGGSSFLVIFAIQNAGLLTGFSIMLLLTMYSGQIQLG
;
A
#
# COMPACT_ATOMS: atom_id res chain seq x y z
N MET A 1 -5.22 -19.78 -8.81
CA MET A 1 -4.74 -19.76 -7.41
C MET A 1 -5.66 -20.62 -6.57
N SER A 2 -5.16 -21.67 -5.90
CA SER A 2 -5.97 -22.36 -4.89
C SER A 2 -6.03 -21.49 -3.62
N ILE A 3 -7.14 -21.55 -2.87
CA ILE A 3 -7.30 -20.81 -1.61
C ILE A 3 -6.14 -21.06 -0.65
N GLN A 4 -5.61 -22.28 -0.63
CA GLN A 4 -4.46 -22.65 0.19
C GLN A 4 -3.18 -21.93 -0.21
N GLN A 5 -2.93 -21.74 -1.50
CA GLN A 5 -1.77 -20.97 -1.98
C GLN A 5 -1.92 -19.48 -1.64
N ALA A 6 -3.11 -18.90 -1.81
CA ALA A 6 -3.35 -17.51 -1.48
C ALA A 6 -3.10 -17.21 0.01
N LEU A 7 -3.60 -18.09 0.90
CA LEU A 7 -3.35 -18.01 2.33
C LEU A 7 -1.87 -18.16 2.67
N PHE A 8 -1.17 -19.09 2.00
CA PHE A 8 0.27 -19.28 2.19
C PHE A 8 1.08 -18.05 1.80
N PHE A 9 0.79 -17.43 0.65
CA PHE A 9 1.48 -16.20 0.22
C PHE A 9 1.16 -15.01 1.13
N ASN A 10 -0.08 -14.86 1.59
CA ASN A 10 -0.45 -13.82 2.54
C ASN A 10 0.29 -14.00 3.89
N PHE A 11 0.39 -15.25 4.36
CA PHE A 11 1.16 -15.57 5.56
C PHE A 11 2.66 -15.28 5.39
N MET A 12 3.27 -15.67 4.27
CA MET A 12 4.67 -15.36 3.99
C MET A 12 4.94 -13.85 3.93
N SER A 13 4.03 -13.07 3.35
CA SER A 13 4.10 -11.61 3.36
C SER A 13 4.05 -11.04 4.78
N ALA A 14 3.14 -11.54 5.62
CA ALA A 14 3.06 -11.14 7.03
C ALA A 14 4.35 -11.46 7.80
N CYS A 15 4.94 -12.65 7.60
CA CYS A 15 6.22 -13.03 8.18
C CYS A 15 7.35 -12.07 7.76
N CYS A 16 7.42 -11.70 6.48
CA CYS A 16 8.38 -10.72 5.98
C CYS A 16 8.19 -9.34 6.64
N CYS A 17 6.94 -8.92 6.85
CA CYS A 17 6.62 -7.66 7.52
C CYS A 17 7.13 -7.62 8.96
N TYR A 18 6.97 -8.70 9.73
CA TYR A 18 7.52 -8.81 11.08
C TYR A 18 9.05 -8.74 11.10
N LEU A 19 9.73 -9.39 10.15
CA LEU A 19 11.18 -9.28 10.01
C LEU A 19 11.59 -7.83 9.69
N GLY A 20 10.91 -7.19 8.74
CA GLY A 20 11.14 -5.79 8.37
C GLY A 20 10.94 -4.83 9.55
N MET A 21 9.94 -5.06 10.40
CA MET A 21 9.73 -4.32 11.64
C MET A 21 10.92 -4.48 12.60
N GLY A 22 11.38 -5.71 12.84
CA GLY A 22 12.54 -5.96 13.70
C GLY A 22 13.81 -5.25 13.22
N PHE A 23 14.10 -5.35 11.92
CA PHE A 23 15.21 -4.62 11.30
C PHE A 23 15.02 -3.10 11.39
N GLY A 24 13.82 -2.59 11.14
CA GLY A 24 13.51 -1.16 11.22
C GLY A 24 13.74 -0.57 12.62
N ILE A 25 13.38 -1.31 13.68
CA ILE A 25 13.60 -0.88 15.07
C ILE A 25 15.09 -0.90 15.41
N LEU A 26 15.80 -2.00 15.10
CA LEU A 26 17.23 -2.14 15.40
C LEU A 26 18.08 -1.10 14.65
N ALA A 27 17.79 -0.93 13.36
CA ALA A 27 18.45 0.06 12.53
C ALA A 27 18.09 1.49 12.97
N GLY A 28 16.85 1.76 13.38
CA GLY A 28 16.42 3.07 13.86
C GLY A 28 17.00 3.48 15.21
N ASN A 29 17.44 2.50 16.02
CA ASN A 29 18.18 2.76 17.25
C ASN A 29 19.68 3.01 16.99
N SER A 30 20.24 2.42 15.92
CA SER A 30 21.67 2.52 15.61
C SER A 30 21.99 3.64 14.62
N PHE A 31 21.03 3.99 13.75
CA PHE A 31 21.08 5.05 12.74
C PHE A 31 19.95 6.05 12.94
N SER A 32 20.08 7.25 12.40
CA SER A 32 19.01 8.26 12.45
C SER A 32 17.72 7.72 11.81
N PRO A 33 16.57 7.74 12.53
CA PRO A 33 15.28 7.24 12.02
C PRO A 33 14.84 7.91 10.71
N ASN A 34 15.32 9.13 10.44
CA ASN A 34 14.98 9.88 9.23
C ASN A 34 15.32 9.13 7.93
N TRP A 35 16.44 8.41 7.88
CA TRP A 35 16.83 7.63 6.70
C TRP A 35 15.89 6.45 6.46
N ILE A 36 15.42 5.82 7.53
CA ILE A 36 14.47 4.71 7.47
C ILE A 36 13.10 5.20 7.03
N PHE A 37 12.63 6.32 7.57
CA PHE A 37 11.37 6.93 7.14
C PHE A 37 11.43 7.42 5.69
N ALA A 38 12.54 8.02 5.26
CA ALA A 38 12.74 8.43 3.87
C ALA A 38 12.73 7.22 2.92
N LEU A 39 13.42 6.13 3.29
CA LEU A 39 13.43 4.89 2.52
C LEU A 39 12.03 4.24 2.48
N ALA A 40 11.36 4.10 3.62
CA ALA A 40 10.03 3.48 3.72
C ALA A 40 8.97 4.29 2.95
N GLY A 41 8.98 5.62 3.08
CA GLY A 41 8.11 6.51 2.30
C GLY A 41 8.41 6.45 0.80
N GLY A 42 9.69 6.40 0.43
CA GLY A 42 10.13 6.24 -0.96
C GLY A 42 9.69 4.91 -1.58
N MET A 43 9.81 3.81 -0.84
CA MET A 43 9.34 2.49 -1.29
C MET A 43 7.82 2.45 -1.43
N PHE A 44 7.07 3.08 -0.52
CA PHE A 44 5.62 3.19 -0.62
C PHE A 44 5.19 3.95 -1.89
N LEU A 45 5.87 5.06 -2.19
CA LEU A 45 5.64 5.82 -3.42
C LEU A 45 6.05 5.04 -4.67
N TYR A 46 7.18 4.31 -4.63
CA TYR A 46 7.65 3.47 -5.72
C TYR A 46 6.64 2.37 -6.07
N ILE A 47 6.16 1.62 -5.08
CA ILE A 47 5.15 0.56 -5.28
C ILE A 47 3.86 1.16 -5.86
N ALA A 48 3.41 2.30 -5.34
CA ALA A 48 2.21 2.96 -5.83
C ALA A 48 2.31 3.39 -7.31
N LEU A 49 3.46 3.93 -7.72
CA LEU A 49 3.66 4.45 -9.08
C LEU A 49 4.13 3.41 -10.09
N ALA A 50 5.01 2.48 -9.68
CA ALA A 50 5.67 1.54 -10.58
C ALA A 50 4.93 0.20 -10.68
N ASP A 51 4.28 -0.26 -9.61
CA ASP A 51 3.60 -1.57 -9.60
C ASP A 51 2.09 -1.41 -9.71
N MET A 52 1.46 -0.59 -8.86
CA MET A 52 -0.01 -0.47 -8.84
C MET A 52 -0.58 0.34 -10.02
N PHE A 53 0.08 1.43 -10.43
CA PHE A 53 -0.43 2.28 -11.51
C PHE A 53 -0.46 1.56 -12.88
N PRO A 54 0.57 0.79 -13.29
CA PRO A 54 0.51 0.01 -14.52
C PRO A 54 -0.51 -1.11 -14.47
N GLU A 55 -0.62 -1.83 -13.35
CA GLU A 55 -1.64 -2.88 -13.15
C GLU A 55 -3.06 -2.32 -13.35
N MET A 56 -3.34 -1.14 -12.79
CA MET A 56 -4.63 -0.44 -12.96
C MET A 56 -4.90 -0.07 -14.43
N ASN A 57 -3.85 0.26 -15.19
CA ASN A 57 -3.95 0.59 -16.62
C ASN A 57 -4.12 -0.65 -17.50
N GLU A 58 -3.51 -1.78 -17.14
CA GLU A 58 -3.71 -3.07 -17.81
C GLU A 58 -5.15 -3.57 -17.62
N VAL A 59 -5.67 -3.56 -16.39
CA VAL A 59 -7.07 -3.93 -16.09
C VAL A 59 -8.06 -3.03 -16.84
N SER A 60 -7.78 -1.72 -16.92
CA SER A 60 -8.65 -0.78 -17.65
C SER A 60 -8.68 -1.06 -19.17
N ARG A 61 -7.54 -1.45 -19.77
CA ARG A 61 -7.47 -1.84 -21.18
C ARG A 61 -8.17 -3.16 -21.48
N GLU A 62 -8.06 -4.15 -20.59
CA GLU A 62 -8.79 -5.42 -20.72
C GLU A 62 -10.31 -5.21 -20.73
N GLU A 63 -10.82 -4.24 -19.96
CA GLU A 63 -12.25 -3.89 -19.94
C GLU A 63 -12.69 -3.02 -21.13
N GLU A 64 -11.81 -2.19 -21.70
CA GLU A 64 -12.09 -1.46 -22.96
C GLU A 64 -12.29 -2.42 -24.13
N ASP A 65 -11.44 -3.44 -24.26
CA ASP A 65 -11.55 -4.48 -25.31
C ASP A 65 -12.81 -5.35 -25.15
N ALA A 66 -13.41 -5.41 -23.94
CA ALA A 66 -14.60 -6.21 -23.64
C ALA A 66 -15.94 -5.46 -23.83
N GLY A 67 -15.95 -4.18 -24.25
CA GLY A 67 -17.18 -3.44 -24.52
C GLY A 67 -17.51 -2.27 -23.57
N GLY A 68 -16.48 -1.55 -23.11
CA GLY A 68 -16.48 -0.07 -22.97
C GLY A 68 -17.40 0.64 -21.96
N SER A 69 -18.27 -0.05 -21.21
CA SER A 69 -19.18 0.62 -20.26
C SER A 69 -18.68 0.70 -18.81
N SER A 70 -17.75 -0.18 -18.41
CA SER A 70 -17.24 -0.22 -17.04
C SER A 70 -16.03 0.70 -16.77
N PHE A 71 -15.39 1.27 -17.80
CA PHE A 71 -14.22 2.15 -17.61
C PHE A 71 -14.51 3.31 -16.65
N LEU A 72 -15.67 3.97 -16.79
CA LEU A 72 -16.08 5.05 -15.88
C LEU A 72 -16.33 4.55 -14.45
N VAL A 73 -16.81 3.31 -14.30
CA VAL A 73 -17.04 2.69 -12.98
C VAL A 73 -15.71 2.34 -12.31
N ILE A 74 -14.77 1.72 -13.02
CA ILE A 74 -13.42 1.44 -12.49
C ILE A 74 -12.73 2.74 -12.10
N PHE A 75 -12.75 3.75 -12.97
CA PHE A 75 -12.13 5.04 -12.70
C PHE A 75 -12.72 5.70 -11.45
N ALA A 76 -14.05 5.67 -11.31
CA ALA A 76 -14.73 6.17 -10.12
C ALA A 76 -14.33 5.39 -8.85
N ILE A 77 -14.27 4.06 -8.93
CA ILE A 77 -13.86 3.19 -7.81
C ILE A 77 -12.40 3.44 -7.42
N GLN A 78 -11.49 3.59 -8.39
CA GLN A 78 -10.07 3.88 -8.12
C GLN A 78 -9.90 5.25 -7.46
N ASN A 79 -10.56 6.29 -7.96
CA ASN A 79 -10.52 7.62 -7.34
C ASN A 79 -11.14 7.59 -5.94
N ALA A 80 -12.25 6.86 -5.73
CA ALA A 80 -12.83 6.68 -4.41
C ALA A 80 -11.88 5.94 -3.46
N GLY A 81 -11.21 4.88 -3.92
CA GLY A 81 -10.21 4.13 -3.16
C GLY A 81 -9.01 4.99 -2.76
N LEU A 82 -8.46 5.77 -3.71
CA LEU A 82 -7.37 6.72 -3.46
C LEU A 82 -7.78 7.80 -2.45
N LEU A 83 -8.96 8.41 -2.63
CA LEU A 83 -9.47 9.44 -1.72
C LEU A 83 -9.72 8.87 -0.32
N THR A 84 -10.25 7.66 -0.22
CA THR A 84 -10.48 6.98 1.06
C THR A 84 -9.15 6.66 1.74
N GLY A 85 -8.19 6.09 1.01
CA GLY A 85 -6.84 5.80 1.53
C GLY A 85 -6.12 7.06 2.01
N PHE A 86 -6.17 8.13 1.21
CA PHE A 86 -5.62 9.44 1.57
C PHE A 86 -6.29 10.02 2.83
N SER A 87 -7.63 9.95 2.91
CA SER A 87 -8.39 10.42 4.07
C SER A 87 -8.02 9.65 5.33
N ILE A 88 -7.88 8.32 5.26
CA ILE A 88 -7.45 7.48 6.39
C ILE A 88 -6.04 7.87 6.82
N MET A 89 -5.09 8.01 5.89
CA MET A 89 -3.71 8.42 6.23
C MET A 89 -3.65 9.82 6.86
N LEU A 90 -4.48 10.76 6.38
CA LEU A 90 -4.62 12.09 6.99
C LEU A 90 -5.18 12.01 8.41
N LEU A 91 -6.24 11.23 8.63
CA LEU A 91 -6.81 11.04 9.96
C LEU A 91 -5.80 10.40 10.91
N LEU A 92 -5.11 9.34 10.50
CA LEU A 92 -4.05 8.71 11.30
C LEU A 92 -2.96 9.72 11.66
N THR A 93 -2.51 10.54 10.72
CA THR A 93 -1.48 11.56 10.97
C THR A 93 -1.97 12.66 11.91
N MET A 94 -3.17 13.20 11.68
CA MET A 94 -3.78 14.25 12.50
C MET A 94 -4.00 13.80 13.94
N TYR A 95 -4.48 12.58 14.14
CA TYR A 95 -4.75 12.03 15.47
C TYR A 95 -3.57 11.26 16.06
N SER A 96 -2.47 11.06 15.33
CA SER A 96 -1.27 10.34 15.82
C SER A 96 -0.75 10.89 17.14
N GLY A 97 -0.77 12.22 17.32
CA GLY A 97 -0.33 12.87 18.56
C GLY A 97 -1.32 12.76 19.72
N GLN A 98 -2.58 12.41 19.46
CA GLN A 98 -3.62 12.17 20.48
C GLN A 98 -3.75 10.68 20.84
N ILE A 99 -3.15 9.78 20.04
CA ILE A 99 -3.05 8.35 20.33
C ILE A 99 -1.85 8.16 21.29
N GLN A 100 -2.01 8.63 22.52
CA GLN A 100 -1.17 8.19 23.64
C GLN A 100 -1.71 6.84 24.12
N LEU A 101 -1.19 5.76 23.56
CA LEU A 101 -1.18 4.47 24.25
C LEU A 101 -0.19 4.66 25.40
N GLY A 102 -0.72 4.75 26.63
CA GLY A 102 0.05 5.07 27.84
C GLY A 102 1.28 4.22 28.07
#